data_AF-A0A6P8WF19-F1
#
_entry.id   AF-A0A6P8WF19-F1
#
_cell.length_a   1.000
_cell.length_b   1.000
_cell.length_c   1.000
_cell.angle_alpha   90.00
_cell.angle_beta   90.00
_cell.angle_gamma   90.00
#
_symmetry.space_group_name_H-M   'P 1'
#
loop_
_entity.id
_entity.type
_entity.pdbx_description
1 polymer ?
#
loop_
_entity_poly.entity_id
_entity_poly.type
_entity_poly.pdbx_seq_one_letter_code
_entity_poly.pdbx_strand_id
1 'polypeptide(L)'
;MASSFVVGDSFRNKVAELLEKTDSCLPQRLMEELEETLGKTEPTTLSFSTARTLKKYLQDNGHPFYLHEVLEESSLHLPEVVKPPRNPVLVARLERIKAKLANEEYNRITRNVNTQEINRNGSLADFGREMRSVKAVVATIFNFLVTVVAAFACSYMGSQYLFTDTAARVLAAVIAASVVGLAELYVLVRTMEGELGEP
;
A
#
# COMPACT_ATOMS: atom_id res chain seq x y z
N MET A 1 18.99 30.10 -1.70
CA MET A 1 19.91 30.83 -0.79
C MET A 1 19.06 31.70 0.11
N ALA A 2 19.36 31.79 1.40
CA ALA A 2 18.61 32.67 2.31
C ALA A 2 18.84 34.13 1.90
N SER A 3 17.75 34.86 1.65
CA SER A 3 17.79 36.28 1.26
C SER A 3 17.59 37.23 2.45
N SER A 4 17.21 36.68 3.60
CA SER A 4 16.85 37.45 4.79
C SER A 4 17.16 36.69 6.08
N PHE A 5 17.20 37.42 7.19
CA PHE A 5 17.39 36.89 8.54
C PHE A 5 16.30 37.43 9.49
N VAL A 6 15.98 36.65 10.50
CA VAL A 6 15.12 37.05 11.61
C VAL A 6 15.94 37.92 12.55
N VAL A 7 15.42 39.11 12.82
CA VAL A 7 16.03 40.12 13.67
C VAL A 7 15.97 39.69 15.14
N GLY A 8 17.13 39.51 15.76
CA GLY A 8 17.26 39.31 17.22
C GLY A 8 17.20 40.62 18.02
N ASP A 9 17.07 40.51 19.34
CA ASP A 9 16.92 41.67 20.23
C ASP A 9 18.18 42.55 20.27
N SER A 10 19.38 41.95 20.22
CA SER A 10 20.65 42.67 20.06
C SER A 10 20.67 43.59 18.82
N PHE A 11 20.09 43.13 17.70
CA PHE A 11 19.97 43.96 16.49
C PHE A 11 19.05 45.15 16.71
N ARG A 12 17.88 44.95 17.34
CA ARG A 12 16.94 46.03 17.63
C ARG A 12 17.56 47.08 18.54
N ASN A 13 18.23 46.66 19.61
CA ASN A 13 18.83 47.56 20.58
C ASN A 13 19.98 48.37 19.99
N LYS A 14 20.90 47.71 19.26
CA LYS A 14 22.03 48.40 18.62
C LYS A 14 21.58 49.35 17.51
N VAL A 15 20.56 48.97 16.72
CA VAL A 15 20.04 49.85 15.67
C VAL A 15 19.25 51.02 16.26
N ALA A 16 18.47 50.82 17.33
CA ALA A 16 17.79 51.90 18.05
C ALA A 16 18.79 52.91 18.64
N GLU A 17 19.85 52.42 19.30
CA GLU A 17 20.91 53.28 19.84
C GLU A 17 21.66 54.06 18.75
N LEU A 18 21.83 53.45 17.57
CA LEU A 18 22.47 54.11 16.41
C LEU A 18 21.55 55.14 15.76
N LEU A 19 20.24 54.92 15.72
CA LEU A 19 19.27 55.89 15.25
C LEU A 19 19.30 57.13 16.16
N GLU A 20 19.15 56.95 17.48
CA GLU A 20 19.19 58.05 18.47
C GLU A 20 20.48 58.89 18.44
N LYS A 21 21.62 58.28 18.06
CA LYS A 21 22.92 58.97 17.99
C LYS A 21 23.21 59.62 16.64
N THR A 22 22.53 59.20 15.57
CA THR A 22 22.95 59.45 14.18
C THR A 22 21.84 60.02 13.29
N ASP A 23 20.78 60.57 13.90
CA ASP A 23 19.57 61.13 13.24
C ASP A 23 19.82 62.07 12.04
N SER A 24 21.03 62.60 11.85
CA SER A 24 21.38 63.49 10.74
C SER A 24 22.18 62.85 9.59
N CYS A 25 22.61 61.58 9.66
CA CYS A 25 23.60 61.02 8.71
C CYS A 25 23.09 59.82 7.88
N LEU A 26 21.92 59.27 8.18
CA LEU A 26 21.36 58.15 7.43
C LEU A 26 20.45 58.63 6.29
N PRO A 27 20.50 57.98 5.10
CA PRO A 27 19.52 58.21 4.05
C PRO A 27 18.09 57.97 4.57
N GLN A 28 17.18 58.93 4.38
CA GLN A 28 15.78 58.87 4.86
C GLN A 28 15.08 57.55 4.50
N ARG A 29 15.33 57.02 3.30
CA ARG A 29 14.77 55.72 2.84
C ARG A 29 15.21 54.53 3.70
N LEU A 30 16.45 54.52 4.18
CA LEU A 30 16.95 53.45 5.04
C LEU A 30 16.40 53.57 6.46
N MET A 31 16.20 54.80 6.95
CA MET A 31 15.58 55.03 8.25
C MET A 31 14.13 54.57 8.26
N GLU A 32 13.35 54.94 7.23
CA GLU A 32 11.96 54.48 7.09
C GLU A 32 11.87 52.94 7.04
N GLU A 33 12.74 52.26 6.27
CA GLU A 33 12.79 50.80 6.22
C GLU A 33 13.19 50.16 7.57
N LEU A 34 14.08 50.78 8.33
CA LEU A 34 14.53 50.29 9.63
C LEU A 34 13.48 50.53 10.72
N GLU A 35 12.86 51.71 10.77
CA GLU A 35 11.80 52.05 11.73
C GLU A 35 10.54 51.21 11.51
N GLU A 36 10.14 50.99 10.24
CA GLU A 36 8.99 50.15 9.92
C GLU A 36 9.21 48.68 10.33
N THR A 37 10.46 48.22 10.27
CA THR A 37 10.83 46.85 10.66
C THR A 37 11.02 46.71 12.17
N LEU A 38 11.56 47.73 12.85
CA LEU A 38 11.71 47.76 14.31
C LEU A 38 10.38 47.95 15.04
N GLY A 39 9.41 48.68 14.48
CA GLY A 39 8.09 48.90 15.09
C GLY A 39 7.19 47.67 15.16
N LYS A 40 7.54 46.58 14.46
CA LYS A 40 6.80 45.31 14.47
C LYS A 40 7.37 44.40 15.58
N THR A 41 6.51 43.99 16.51
CA THR A 41 6.84 43.21 17.73
C THR A 41 7.05 41.71 17.49
N GLU A 42 6.73 41.23 16.28
CA GLU A 42 6.84 39.82 15.88
C GLU A 42 8.19 39.52 15.22
N PRO A 43 8.57 38.27 14.91
CA PRO A 43 9.87 37.95 14.31
C PRO A 43 10.03 38.65 12.95
N THR A 44 10.57 39.86 12.98
CA THR A 44 10.73 40.69 11.79
C THR A 44 11.87 40.14 10.98
N THR A 45 11.60 39.90 9.70
CA THR A 45 12.59 39.42 8.75
C THR A 45 13.22 40.61 8.04
N LEU A 46 14.55 40.75 8.11
CA LEU A 46 15.31 41.82 7.47
C LEU A 46 16.18 41.26 6.33
N SER A 47 16.24 41.99 5.22
CA SER A 47 17.04 41.59 4.05
C SER A 47 18.54 41.76 4.31
N PHE A 48 19.35 40.80 3.86
CA PHE A 48 20.80 40.93 3.91
C PHE A 48 21.34 42.13 3.12
N SER A 49 20.62 42.57 2.08
CA SER A 49 20.98 43.78 1.33
C SER A 49 20.93 45.02 2.21
N THR A 50 19.88 45.17 3.01
CA THR A 50 19.66 46.33 3.89
C THR A 50 20.72 46.40 5.00
N ALA A 51 21.02 45.27 5.64
CA ALA A 51 22.10 45.19 6.65
C ALA A 51 23.48 45.49 6.06
N ARG A 52 23.76 45.05 4.82
CA ARG A 52 25.02 45.33 4.13
C ARG A 52 25.15 46.81 3.75
N THR A 53 24.05 47.43 3.32
CA THR A 53 23.98 48.86 3.02
C THR A 53 24.22 49.68 4.28
N LEU A 54 23.55 49.36 5.39
CA LEU A 54 23.76 50.01 6.69
C LEU A 54 25.23 49.95 7.13
N LYS A 55 25.86 48.77 7.08
CA LYS A 55 27.27 48.61 7.42
C LYS A 55 28.16 49.51 6.57
N LYS A 56 27.92 49.58 5.25
CA LYS A 56 28.73 50.40 4.34
C LYS A 56 28.63 51.89 4.69
N TYR A 57 27.42 52.38 4.92
CA TYR A 57 27.21 53.77 5.35
C TYR A 57 27.87 54.09 6.69
N LEU A 58 27.82 53.18 7.67
CA LEU A 58 28.45 53.40 8.97
C LEU A 58 29.99 53.38 8.88
N GLN A 59 30.55 52.52 8.02
CA GLN A 59 31.99 52.49 7.75
C GLN A 59 32.48 53.77 7.07
N ASP A 60 31.73 54.28 6.09
CA ASP A 60 32.08 55.52 5.37
C ASP A 60 32.07 56.75 6.31
N ASN A 61 31.29 56.71 7.39
CA ASN A 61 31.21 57.75 8.41
C ASN A 61 32.11 57.49 9.65
N GLY A 62 32.97 56.47 9.61
CA GLY A 62 33.95 56.21 10.67
C GLY A 62 33.39 55.55 11.95
N HIS A 63 32.16 55.02 11.90
CA HIS A 63 31.57 54.29 13.03
C HIS A 63 31.95 52.80 12.99
N PRO A 64 32.47 52.23 14.09
CA PRO A 64 32.76 50.80 14.16
C PRO A 64 31.45 49.99 14.25
N PHE A 65 30.99 49.46 13.11
CA PHE A 65 29.81 48.58 13.06
C PHE A 65 30.18 47.16 12.61
N TYR A 66 30.10 46.22 13.55
CA TYR A 66 30.48 44.82 13.33
C TYR A 66 29.26 43.93 13.11
N LEU A 67 29.01 43.54 11.86
CA LEU A 67 27.85 42.73 11.49
C LEU A 67 27.74 41.40 12.28
N HIS A 68 28.87 40.79 12.65
CA HIS A 68 28.88 39.49 13.33
C HIS A 68 28.33 39.58 14.76
N GLU A 69 28.56 40.68 15.48
CA GLU A 69 28.02 40.89 16.83
C GLU A 69 26.50 41.12 16.81
N VAL A 70 25.99 41.70 15.73
CA VAL A 70 24.56 42.00 15.59
C VAL A 70 23.79 40.78 15.06
N LEU A 71 24.46 39.94 14.28
CA LEU A 71 23.92 38.69 13.75
C LEU A 71 24.05 37.51 14.73
N GLU A 72 24.70 37.67 15.87
CA GLU A 72 24.92 36.60 16.86
C GLU A 72 23.61 36.00 17.40
N GLU A 73 22.59 36.85 17.62
CA GLU A 73 21.24 36.43 18.03
C GLU A 73 20.25 36.31 16.86
N SER A 74 20.71 36.57 15.64
CA SER A 74 19.86 36.54 14.45
C SER A 74 19.81 35.13 13.85
N SER A 75 18.63 34.67 13.45
CA SER A 75 18.48 33.37 12.78
C SER A 75 18.23 33.53 11.29
N LEU A 76 18.68 32.58 10.47
CA LEU A 76 18.45 32.63 9.03
C LEU A 76 16.98 32.36 8.70
N HIS A 77 16.34 33.26 7.95
CA HIS A 77 15.01 33.00 7.42
C HIS A 77 15.13 32.19 6.13
N LEU A 78 14.82 30.89 6.21
CA LEU A 78 14.69 30.05 5.03
C LEU A 78 13.23 30.05 4.59
N PRO A 79 12.90 30.63 3.40
CA PRO A 79 11.54 30.58 2.90
C PRO A 79 11.12 29.11 2.71
N GLU A 80 9.94 28.76 3.20
CA GLU A 80 9.42 27.41 3.06
C GLU A 80 9.19 27.11 1.57
N VAL A 81 9.75 26.00 1.09
CA VAL A 81 9.56 25.58 -0.29
C VAL A 81 8.11 25.12 -0.44
N VAL A 82 7.33 25.88 -1.23
CA VAL A 82 5.95 25.53 -1.55
C VAL A 82 5.96 24.22 -2.33
N LYS A 83 5.46 23.14 -1.70
CA LYS A 83 5.36 21.84 -2.34
C LYS A 83 4.20 21.88 -3.35
N PRO A 84 4.40 21.45 -4.61
CA PRO A 84 3.32 21.41 -5.58
C PRO A 84 2.21 20.45 -5.12
N PRO A 85 0.95 20.70 -5.53
CA PRO A 85 -0.17 19.83 -5.17
C PRO A 85 0.06 18.42 -5.74
N ARG A 86 -0.21 17.40 -4.92
CA ARG A 86 -0.03 16.00 -5.32
C ARG A 86 -1.10 15.60 -6.34
N ASN A 87 -0.67 14.94 -7.42
CA ASN A 87 -1.57 14.38 -8.42
C ASN A 87 -2.44 13.26 -7.80
N PRO A 88 -3.78 13.31 -7.91
CA PRO A 88 -4.69 12.35 -7.27
C PRO A 88 -4.46 10.91 -7.76
N VAL A 89 -4.10 10.73 -9.03
CA VAL A 89 -3.80 9.40 -9.61
C VAL A 89 -2.57 8.79 -8.95
N LEU A 90 -1.54 9.60 -8.68
CA LEU A 90 -0.31 9.12 -8.03
C LEU A 90 -0.55 8.79 -6.56
N VAL A 91 -1.40 9.56 -5.87
CA VAL A 91 -1.79 9.29 -4.47
C VAL A 91 -2.53 7.96 -4.37
N ALA A 92 -3.56 7.76 -5.21
CA ALA A 92 -4.30 6.50 -5.23
C ALA A 92 -3.40 5.29 -5.57
N ARG A 93 -2.43 5.48 -6.48
CA ARG A 93 -1.46 4.43 -6.81
C ARG A 93 -0.51 4.12 -5.65
N LEU A 94 -0.05 5.15 -4.94
CA LEU A 94 0.78 5.00 -3.74
C LEU A 94 0.02 4.29 -2.62
N GLU A 95 -1.24 4.63 -2.39
CA GLU A 95 -2.08 3.95 -1.39
C GLU A 95 -2.25 2.47 -1.71
N ARG A 96 -2.50 2.12 -2.98
CA ARG A 96 -2.55 0.71 -3.41
C ARG A 96 -1.23 -0.02 -3.17
N ILE A 97 -0.09 0.62 -3.50
CA ILE A 97 1.23 0.02 -3.28
C ILE A 97 1.51 -0.16 -1.79
N LYS A 98 1.18 0.83 -0.95
CA LYS A 98 1.32 0.74 0.51
C LYS A 98 0.47 -0.39 1.09
N ALA A 99 -0.79 -0.50 0.67
CA ALA A 99 -1.67 -1.57 1.10
C ALA A 99 -1.13 -2.94 0.70
N LYS A 100 -0.62 -3.07 -0.54
CA LYS A 100 -0.01 -4.31 -1.02
C LYS A 100 1.23 -4.70 -0.20
N LEU A 101 2.15 -3.76 0.01
CA LEU A 101 3.37 -3.99 0.79
C LEU A 101 3.05 -4.32 2.25
N ALA A 102 2.07 -3.64 2.86
CA ALA A 102 1.63 -3.94 4.22
C ALA A 102 1.05 -5.35 4.33
N ASN A 103 0.28 -5.80 3.32
CA ASN A 103 -0.28 -7.15 3.31
C ASN A 103 0.78 -8.22 3.08
N GLU A 104 1.74 -7.97 2.19
CA GLU A 104 2.90 -8.85 1.97
C GLU A 104 3.75 -8.98 3.23
N GLU A 105 4.01 -7.85 3.91
CA GLU A 105 4.72 -7.83 5.19
C GLU A 105 3.95 -8.59 6.27
N TYR A 106 2.65 -8.35 6.38
CA TYR A 106 1.77 -9.08 7.30
C TYR A 106 1.81 -10.58 7.06
N ASN A 107 1.71 -11.03 5.81
CA ASN A 107 1.80 -12.45 5.46
C ASN A 107 3.19 -13.02 5.76
N ARG A 108 4.27 -12.23 5.58
CA ARG A 108 5.63 -12.66 5.90
C ARG A 108 5.82 -12.90 7.39
N ILE A 109 5.36 -11.96 8.23
CA ILE A 109 5.50 -12.06 9.69
C ILE A 109 4.55 -13.11 10.30
N THR A 110 3.38 -13.34 9.68
CA THR A 110 2.41 -14.33 10.16
C THR A 110 2.59 -15.72 9.53
N ARG A 111 3.52 -15.90 8.59
CA ARG A 111 3.75 -17.16 7.87
C ARG A 111 3.97 -18.38 8.77
N ASN A 112 4.59 -18.17 9.94
CA ASN A 112 4.92 -19.22 10.90
C ASN A 112 3.99 -19.23 12.11
N VAL A 113 2.98 -18.36 12.13
CA VAL A 113 1.92 -18.45 13.12
C VAL A 113 1.03 -19.60 12.68
N ASN A 114 1.00 -20.67 13.47
CA ASN A 114 0.15 -21.82 13.22
C ASN A 114 -1.32 -21.40 13.34
N THR A 115 -1.87 -20.86 12.25
CA THR A 115 -3.30 -20.59 12.17
C THR A 115 -4.07 -21.90 12.20
N GLN A 116 -3.53 -23.07 11.85
CA GLN A 116 -4.30 -24.32 11.94
C GLN A 116 -4.68 -24.72 13.37
N GLU A 117 -3.89 -24.35 14.39
CA GLU A 117 -4.27 -24.56 15.80
C GLU A 117 -5.35 -23.57 16.28
N ILE A 118 -5.33 -22.33 15.78
CA ILE A 118 -6.33 -21.29 16.10
C ILE A 118 -7.60 -21.42 15.24
N ASN A 119 -7.45 -21.97 14.03
CA ASN A 119 -8.43 -22.03 12.94
C ASN A 119 -8.88 -23.48 12.67
N ARG A 120 -8.67 -24.39 13.63
CA ARG A 120 -9.45 -25.63 13.75
C ARG A 120 -10.97 -25.35 13.86
N ASN A 121 -11.34 -24.08 13.95
CA ASN A 121 -12.70 -23.55 13.93
C ASN A 121 -13.06 -22.76 12.64
N GLY A 122 -12.25 -22.73 11.56
CA GLY A 122 -12.51 -21.80 10.44
C GLY A 122 -12.24 -22.32 9.02
N SER A 123 -13.31 -22.90 8.44
CA SER A 123 -13.80 -22.94 7.04
C SER A 123 -12.87 -22.78 5.82
N LEU A 124 -11.86 -21.92 5.80
CA LEU A 124 -11.15 -21.56 4.55
C LEU A 124 -10.01 -22.53 4.17
N ALA A 125 -9.30 -23.08 5.15
CA ALA A 125 -8.30 -24.12 4.90
C ALA A 125 -8.97 -25.47 4.56
N ASP A 126 -10.14 -25.73 5.17
CA ASP A 126 -11.03 -26.81 4.78
C ASP A 126 -11.55 -26.58 3.36
N PHE A 127 -11.96 -25.37 2.99
CA PHE A 127 -12.45 -25.10 1.62
C PHE A 127 -11.42 -25.41 0.54
N GLY A 128 -10.13 -25.12 0.76
CA GLY A 128 -9.06 -25.45 -0.20
C GLY A 128 -8.81 -26.97 -0.33
N ARG A 129 -8.89 -27.71 0.78
CA ARG A 129 -8.78 -29.18 0.78
C ARG A 129 -10.06 -29.84 0.24
N GLU A 130 -11.23 -29.32 0.62
CA GLU A 130 -12.56 -29.67 0.11
C GLU A 130 -12.62 -29.44 -1.40
N MET A 131 -12.13 -28.31 -1.92
CA MET A 131 -12.22 -28.06 -3.36
C MET A 131 -11.36 -29.06 -4.17
N ARG A 132 -10.26 -29.55 -3.60
CA ARG A 132 -9.43 -30.59 -4.21
C ARG A 132 -10.07 -31.98 -4.07
N SER A 133 -10.67 -32.31 -2.92
CA SER A 133 -11.37 -33.58 -2.72
C SER A 133 -12.67 -33.64 -3.52
N VAL A 134 -13.43 -32.55 -3.59
CA VAL A 134 -14.65 -32.40 -4.41
C VAL A 134 -14.31 -32.61 -5.89
N LYS A 135 -13.21 -32.04 -6.39
CA LYS A 135 -12.80 -32.26 -7.79
C LYS A 135 -12.53 -33.74 -8.08
N ALA A 136 -11.89 -34.45 -7.16
CA ALA A 136 -11.63 -35.89 -7.31
C ALA A 136 -12.94 -36.70 -7.26
N VAL A 137 -13.80 -36.45 -6.27
CA VAL A 137 -15.11 -37.13 -6.14
C VAL A 137 -15.99 -36.88 -7.38
N VAL A 138 -16.05 -35.65 -7.88
CA VAL A 138 -16.81 -35.30 -9.10
C VAL A 138 -16.26 -36.03 -10.31
N ALA A 139 -14.93 -36.12 -10.47
CA ALA A 139 -14.32 -36.86 -11.57
C ALA A 139 -14.65 -38.35 -11.51
N THR A 140 -14.67 -38.94 -10.31
CA THR A 140 -15.00 -40.35 -10.11
C THR A 140 -16.47 -40.66 -10.39
N ILE A 141 -17.40 -39.80 -9.94
CA ILE A 141 -18.83 -39.92 -10.27
C ILE A 141 -19.05 -39.81 -11.78
N PHE A 142 -18.34 -38.89 -12.44
CA PHE A 142 -18.41 -38.74 -13.88
C PHE A 142 -17.92 -40.00 -14.61
N ASN A 143 -16.79 -40.56 -14.19
CA ASN A 143 -16.27 -41.80 -14.76
C ASN A 143 -17.27 -42.95 -14.63
N PHE A 144 -17.84 -43.15 -13.44
CA PHE A 144 -18.90 -44.13 -13.20
C PHE A 144 -20.09 -43.96 -14.16
N LEU A 145 -20.59 -42.74 -14.32
CA LEU A 145 -21.74 -42.44 -15.17
C LEU A 145 -21.42 -42.73 -16.65
N VAL A 146 -20.24 -42.34 -17.11
CA VAL A 146 -19.76 -42.64 -18.48
C VAL A 146 -19.70 -44.15 -18.71
N THR A 147 -19.17 -44.93 -17.77
CA THR A 147 -19.07 -46.39 -17.89
C THR A 147 -20.46 -47.06 -17.95
N VAL A 148 -21.39 -46.66 -17.09
CA VAL A 148 -22.76 -47.22 -17.07
C VAL A 148 -23.51 -46.90 -18.37
N VAL A 149 -23.43 -45.65 -18.86
CA VAL A 149 -24.06 -45.23 -20.11
C VAL A 149 -23.45 -45.95 -21.31
N ALA A 150 -22.12 -46.07 -21.35
CA ALA A 150 -21.42 -46.79 -22.40
C ALA A 150 -21.79 -48.29 -22.42
N ALA A 151 -21.86 -48.93 -21.24
CA ALA A 151 -22.27 -50.33 -21.11
C ALA A 151 -23.72 -50.54 -21.58
N PHE A 152 -24.63 -49.64 -21.23
CA PHE A 152 -26.01 -49.66 -21.70
C PHE A 152 -26.09 -49.52 -23.22
N ALA A 153 -25.44 -48.50 -23.80
CA ALA A 153 -25.45 -48.26 -25.24
C ALA A 153 -24.84 -49.43 -26.02
N CYS A 154 -23.70 -49.95 -25.55
CA CYS A 154 -23.01 -51.09 -26.15
C CYS A 154 -23.88 -52.35 -26.11
N SER A 155 -24.48 -52.66 -24.95
CA SER A 155 -25.35 -53.83 -24.80
C SER A 155 -26.63 -53.69 -25.62
N TYR A 156 -27.22 -52.50 -25.70
CA TYR A 156 -28.39 -52.23 -26.54
C TYR A 156 -28.06 -52.42 -28.03
N MET A 157 -26.95 -51.87 -28.52
CA MET A 157 -26.52 -52.06 -29.91
C MET A 157 -26.15 -53.52 -30.20
N GLY A 158 -25.46 -54.20 -29.28
CA GLY A 158 -25.09 -55.62 -29.41
C GLY A 158 -26.29 -56.56 -29.36
N SER A 159 -27.31 -56.23 -28.56
CA SER A 159 -28.53 -57.03 -28.45
C SER A 159 -29.36 -57.09 -29.73
N GLN A 160 -29.09 -56.21 -30.71
CA GLN A 160 -29.74 -56.25 -32.02
C GLN A 160 -29.51 -57.56 -32.77
N TYR A 161 -28.37 -58.23 -32.51
CA TYR A 161 -28.03 -59.51 -33.13
C TYR A 161 -28.65 -60.72 -32.43
N LEU A 162 -29.12 -60.57 -31.19
CA LEU A 162 -29.65 -61.65 -30.36
C LEU A 162 -31.18 -61.61 -30.23
N PHE A 163 -31.75 -60.41 -30.17
CA PHE A 163 -33.18 -60.21 -29.97
C PHE A 163 -33.75 -59.34 -31.09
N THR A 164 -34.94 -59.68 -31.60
CA THR A 164 -35.65 -58.89 -32.62
C THR A 164 -36.57 -57.83 -32.01
N ASP A 165 -37.09 -58.10 -30.81
CA ASP A 165 -37.99 -57.21 -30.08
C ASP A 165 -37.24 -56.10 -29.32
N THR A 166 -37.68 -54.86 -29.51
CA THR A 166 -37.19 -53.68 -28.80
C THR A 166 -37.28 -53.79 -27.28
N ALA A 167 -38.35 -54.39 -26.73
CA ALA A 167 -38.49 -54.50 -25.29
C ALA A 167 -37.44 -55.45 -24.69
N ALA A 168 -37.19 -56.60 -25.33
CA ALA A 168 -36.14 -57.54 -24.95
C ALA A 168 -34.73 -56.93 -25.03
N ARG A 169 -34.47 -56.09 -26.05
CA ARG A 169 -33.19 -55.38 -26.21
C ARG A 169 -32.92 -54.39 -25.09
N VAL A 170 -33.92 -53.59 -24.72
CA VAL A 170 -33.82 -52.65 -23.59
C VAL A 170 -33.61 -53.41 -22.29
N LEU A 171 -34.37 -54.49 -22.06
CA LEU A 171 -34.25 -55.30 -20.85
C LEU A 171 -32.84 -55.92 -20.70
N ALA A 172 -32.31 -56.50 -21.78
CA ALA A 172 -30.95 -57.04 -21.80
C ALA A 172 -29.90 -55.96 -21.51
N ALA A 173 -30.05 -54.78 -22.11
CA ALA A 173 -29.14 -53.66 -21.90
C ALA A 173 -29.16 -53.13 -20.45
N VAL A 174 -30.34 -53.05 -19.83
CA VAL A 174 -30.48 -52.65 -18.41
C VAL A 174 -29.82 -53.67 -17.48
N ILE A 175 -30.02 -54.97 -17.72
CA ILE A 175 -29.39 -56.04 -16.91
C ILE A 175 -27.87 -55.95 -17.03
N ALA A 176 -27.33 -55.84 -18.24
CA ALA A 176 -25.89 -55.72 -18.46
C ALA A 176 -25.30 -54.46 -17.81
N ALA A 177 -25.94 -53.31 -18.00
CA ALA A 177 -25.50 -52.04 -17.39
C ALA A 177 -25.56 -52.08 -15.86
N SER A 178 -26.54 -52.80 -15.29
CA SER A 178 -26.67 -52.97 -13.84
C SER A 178 -25.53 -53.81 -13.26
N VAL A 179 -25.14 -54.90 -13.92
CA VAL A 179 -23.98 -55.71 -13.50
C VAL A 179 -22.68 -54.89 -13.54
N VAL A 180 -22.45 -54.14 -14.62
CA VAL A 180 -21.28 -53.27 -14.75
C VAL A 180 -21.29 -52.15 -13.70
N GLY A 181 -22.45 -51.52 -13.48
CA GLY A 181 -22.61 -50.49 -12.46
C GLY A 181 -22.33 -51.02 -11.05
N LEU A 182 -22.80 -52.22 -10.71
CA LEU A 182 -22.47 -52.84 -9.42
C LEU A 182 -20.98 -53.15 -9.28
N ALA A 183 -20.31 -53.59 -10.35
CA ALA A 183 -18.88 -53.85 -10.35
C ALA A 183 -18.06 -52.56 -10.13
N GLU A 184 -18.38 -51.49 -10.86
CA GLU A 184 -17.74 -50.18 -10.71
C GLU A 184 -18.01 -49.57 -9.33
N LEU A 185 -19.24 -49.68 -8.82
CA LEU A 185 -19.60 -49.21 -7.48
C LEU A 185 -18.82 -49.97 -6.40
N TYR A 186 -18.66 -51.28 -6.54
CA TYR A 186 -17.86 -52.09 -5.62
C TYR A 186 -16.39 -51.65 -5.61
N VAL A 187 -15.80 -51.42 -6.80
CA VAL A 187 -14.43 -50.92 -6.92
C VAL A 187 -14.31 -49.55 -6.28
N LEU A 188 -15.25 -48.64 -6.52
CA LEU A 188 -15.28 -47.31 -5.92
C LEU A 188 -15.30 -47.39 -4.40
N VAL A 189 -16.24 -48.13 -3.82
CA VAL A 189 -16.35 -48.31 -2.36
C VAL A 189 -15.06 -48.88 -1.78
N ARG A 190 -14.49 -49.90 -2.43
CA ARG A 190 -13.23 -50.52 -1.98
C ARG A 190 -12.02 -49.59 -2.09
N THR A 191 -11.96 -48.74 -3.12
CA THR A 191 -10.88 -47.73 -3.22
C THR A 191 -11.00 -46.66 -2.15
N MET A 192 -12.23 -46.27 -1.80
CA MET A 192 -12.48 -45.31 -0.71
C MET A 192 -12.18 -45.91 0.68
N GLU A 193 -12.57 -47.17 0.91
CA GLU A 193 -12.24 -47.88 2.16
C GLU A 193 -10.75 -48.19 2.27
N GLY A 194 -10.07 -48.48 1.16
CA GLY A 194 -8.62 -48.72 1.10
C GLY A 194 -7.77 -47.49 1.40
N GLU A 195 -8.27 -46.27 1.13
CA GLU A 195 -7.62 -45.03 1.59
C GLU A 195 -7.85 -44.73 3.08
N LEU A 196 -8.79 -45.43 3.73
CA LEU A 196 -9.12 -45.29 5.16
C LEU A 196 -8.61 -46.47 6.02
N GLY A 197 -8.11 -47.54 5.40
CA GLY A 197 -7.63 -48.76 6.04
C GLY A 197 -6.11 -48.81 6.25
N GLU A 198 -5.68 -48.18 7.34
CA GLU A 198 -4.40 -48.33 8.07
C GLU A 198 -3.09 -47.72 7.46
N PRO A 199 -2.10 -47.39 8.33
CA PRO A 199 -1.33 -46.13 8.36
C PRO A 199 -0.18 -45.98 7.34
#